data_AF-A0A5E6MES6-F1
#
_entry.id   AF-A0A5E6MES6-F1
#
_cell.length_a   1.000
_cell.length_b   1.000
_cell.length_c   1.000
_cell.angle_alpha   90.00
_cell.angle_beta   90.00
_cell.angle_gamma   90.00
#
_symmetry.space_group_name_H-M   'P 1'
#
loop_
_entity.id
_entity.type
_entity.pdbx_description
1 polymer ?
#
loop_
_entity_poly.entity_id
_entity_poly.type
_entity_poly.pdbx_seq_one_letter_code
_entity_poly.pdbx_strand_id
1 'polypeptide(L)'
;MLQSWFCFLWTSTIWLWSFLIGTPVVQAGSLLEQPPPRIPGAQLPESGAEDGDRPGRDIGARIYQETIYSAGMDTGSLPGGGNFSSASAVCFVLNRVLGSPPVSPYFSELERWLEANGRRIAEQGQLRPGDLILSPHSLTVAGQVGIIGRKISDHPDFEIYSNSARNHLFVPNWSLRKWKEYFESQLGLEVVFFRVIRSPEKEKEQGETRESLDCRRPPLFGCLPTSPSR
;
A
#
# COMPACT_ATOMS: atom_id res chain seq x y z
N MET A 1 -32.53 -1.63 44.46
CA MET A 1 -31.40 -2.57 44.30
C MET A 1 -31.91 -3.83 43.62
N LEU A 2 -31.80 -3.91 42.29
CA LEU A 2 -31.99 -5.12 41.47
C LEU A 2 -31.84 -4.72 40.01
N GLN A 3 -30.68 -5.02 39.40
CA GLN A 3 -30.47 -5.32 37.98
C GLN A 3 -28.97 -5.22 37.66
N SER A 4 -28.29 -6.37 37.60
CA SER A 4 -27.04 -6.52 36.85
C SER A 4 -26.71 -8.00 36.70
N TRP A 5 -27.47 -8.71 35.85
CA TRP A 5 -27.21 -10.11 35.49
C TRP A 5 -27.58 -10.31 34.02
N PHE A 6 -26.84 -9.71 33.10
CA PHE A 6 -26.88 -10.05 31.66
C PHE A 6 -25.60 -9.58 30.96
N CYS A 7 -24.47 -10.27 31.17
CA CYS A 7 -23.22 -9.98 30.44
C CYS A 7 -22.34 -11.22 30.15
N PHE A 8 -22.85 -12.46 30.19
CA PHE A 8 -21.99 -13.66 30.10
C PHE A 8 -22.34 -14.68 29.01
N LEU A 9 -22.93 -14.28 27.88
CA LEU A 9 -23.36 -15.23 26.84
C LEU A 9 -22.99 -14.83 25.40
N TRP A 10 -21.78 -14.30 25.16
CA TRP A 10 -21.35 -14.02 23.77
C TRP A 10 -19.88 -14.32 23.44
N THR A 11 -19.33 -15.45 23.90
CA THR A 11 -17.96 -15.86 23.54
C THR A 11 -17.78 -17.34 23.16
N SER A 12 -18.81 -18.04 22.64
CA SER A 12 -18.67 -19.48 22.34
C SER A 12 -19.41 -19.99 21.09
N THR A 13 -19.28 -19.35 19.92
CA THR A 13 -19.88 -19.88 18.67
C THR A 13 -19.08 -19.68 17.38
N ILE A 14 -17.76 -19.40 17.42
CA ILE A 14 -16.93 -19.27 16.19
C ILE A 14 -15.72 -20.23 16.22
N TRP A 15 -15.92 -21.44 16.73
CA TRP A 15 -14.90 -22.49 16.73
C TRP A 15 -15.52 -23.83 16.34
N LEU A 16 -16.03 -24.01 15.11
CA LEU A 16 -16.25 -25.37 14.60
C LEU A 16 -16.54 -25.51 13.09
N TRP A 17 -15.86 -24.81 12.18
CA TRP A 17 -15.95 -25.15 10.76
C TRP A 17 -14.60 -24.94 10.09
N SER A 18 -13.78 -26.01 10.02
CA SER A 18 -12.78 -26.28 8.97
C SER A 18 -11.90 -27.48 9.38
N PHE A 19 -12.49 -28.67 9.41
CA PHE A 19 -11.75 -29.93 9.30
C PHE A 19 -12.15 -30.60 7.99
N LEU A 20 -11.16 -31.18 7.30
CA LEU A 20 -11.25 -32.12 6.17
C LEU A 20 -11.42 -31.53 4.76
N ILE A 21 -10.31 -31.12 4.14
CA ILE A 21 -10.01 -31.52 2.75
C ILE A 21 -8.52 -31.87 2.68
N GLY A 22 -8.22 -33.16 2.52
CA GLY A 22 -6.88 -33.67 2.26
C GLY A 22 -6.46 -33.36 0.82
N THR A 23 -5.25 -32.85 0.63
CA THR A 23 -4.62 -32.70 -0.68
C THR A 23 -3.65 -33.86 -0.90
N PRO A 24 -3.71 -34.57 -2.04
CA PRO A 24 -2.68 -35.52 -2.40
C PRO A 24 -1.41 -34.78 -2.83
N VAL A 25 -0.28 -35.25 -2.31
CA VAL A 25 1.07 -34.91 -2.76
C VAL A 25 1.22 -35.37 -4.21
N VAL A 26 1.24 -34.43 -5.15
CA VAL A 26 1.62 -34.68 -6.55
C VAL A 26 3.08 -34.27 -6.71
N GLN A 27 3.88 -35.27 -7.07
CA GLN A 27 5.29 -35.21 -7.37
C GLN A 27 5.51 -34.41 -8.66
N ALA A 28 6.16 -33.23 -8.56
CA ALA A 28 6.51 -32.42 -9.72
C ALA A 28 7.74 -33.02 -10.42
N GLY A 29 7.52 -33.69 -11.55
CA GLY A 29 8.56 -34.04 -12.51
C GLY A 29 9.02 -32.80 -13.28
N SER A 30 10.33 -32.63 -13.40
CA SER A 30 10.99 -31.58 -14.17
C SER A 30 10.76 -31.77 -15.67
N LEU A 31 9.92 -30.91 -16.26
CA LEU A 31 9.80 -30.78 -17.72
C LEU A 31 10.75 -29.69 -18.21
N LEU A 32 11.67 -30.11 -19.09
CA LEU A 32 12.58 -29.25 -19.85
C LEU A 32 11.77 -28.27 -20.72
N GLU A 33 12.03 -26.98 -20.51
CA GLU A 33 11.44 -25.85 -21.22
C GLU A 33 11.99 -25.78 -22.66
N GLN A 34 11.15 -26.03 -23.67
CA GLN A 34 11.46 -25.66 -25.06
C GLN A 34 10.86 -24.28 -25.36
N PRO A 35 11.62 -23.34 -25.96
CA PRO A 35 11.09 -22.04 -26.32
C PRO A 35 10.06 -22.17 -27.47
N PRO A 36 8.98 -21.36 -27.46
CA PRO A 36 7.91 -21.47 -28.44
C PRO A 36 8.37 -21.06 -29.85
N PRO A 37 7.79 -21.67 -30.91
CA PRO A 37 8.14 -21.36 -32.29
C PRO A 37 7.75 -19.93 -32.65
N ARG A 38 8.69 -19.19 -33.25
CA ARG A 38 8.46 -17.84 -33.79
C ARG A 38 7.64 -17.92 -35.08
N ILE A 39 6.44 -17.37 -35.08
CA ILE A 39 5.60 -17.19 -36.27
C ILE A 39 5.95 -15.83 -36.93
N PRO A 40 6.44 -15.79 -38.17
CA PRO A 40 6.62 -14.54 -38.90
C PRO A 40 5.26 -14.00 -39.36
N GLY A 41 4.87 -12.79 -38.93
CA GLY A 41 3.72 -12.08 -39.51
C GLY A 41 2.69 -11.48 -38.54
N ALA A 42 2.88 -11.51 -37.22
CA ALA A 42 2.00 -10.79 -36.30
C ALA A 42 2.38 -9.29 -36.25
N GLN A 43 1.92 -8.53 -37.24
CA GLN A 43 1.95 -7.07 -37.20
C GLN A 43 0.90 -6.57 -36.19
N LEU A 44 1.36 -5.77 -35.22
CA LEU A 44 0.52 -5.02 -34.29
C LEU A 44 -0.37 -4.03 -35.06
N PRO A 45 -1.66 -3.89 -34.72
CA PRO A 45 -2.45 -2.76 -35.19
C PRO A 45 -1.92 -1.47 -34.57
N GLU A 46 -1.84 -0.44 -35.41
CA GLU A 46 -1.28 0.88 -35.14
C GLU A 46 -1.94 1.56 -33.94
N SER A 47 -1.11 1.80 -32.91
CA SER A 47 -0.95 3.07 -32.19
C SER A 47 -2.04 4.13 -32.42
N GLY A 48 -3.21 3.94 -31.81
CA GLY A 48 -4.12 5.03 -31.49
C GLY A 48 -3.53 5.88 -30.37
N ALA A 49 -3.44 7.18 -30.60
CA ALA A 49 -2.90 8.16 -29.67
C ALA A 49 -3.69 8.19 -28.35
N GLU A 50 -3.10 7.72 -27.27
CA GLU A 50 -3.44 8.16 -25.91
C GLU A 50 -2.15 8.51 -25.16
N ASP A 51 -2.23 9.70 -24.57
CA ASP A 51 -1.35 10.37 -23.62
C ASP A 51 -0.07 9.62 -23.21
N GLY A 52 1.07 10.22 -23.56
CA GLY A 52 2.39 9.69 -23.25
C GLY A 52 2.70 9.76 -21.76
N ASP A 53 2.24 8.76 -21.01
CA ASP A 53 2.78 8.49 -19.68
C ASP A 53 3.87 7.43 -19.81
N ARG A 54 5.12 7.86 -19.60
CA ARG A 54 6.27 6.94 -19.62
C ARG A 54 6.04 5.88 -18.53
N PRO A 55 6.25 4.58 -18.80
CA PRO A 55 5.94 3.50 -17.85
C PRO A 55 6.68 3.55 -16.49
N GLY A 56 7.60 4.50 -16.29
CA GLY A 56 8.25 4.77 -15.00
C GLY A 56 7.64 5.93 -14.19
N ARG A 57 6.58 6.61 -14.66
CA ARG A 57 6.02 7.81 -14.04
C ARG A 57 4.65 7.62 -13.37
N ASP A 58 3.92 6.54 -13.67
CA ASP A 58 2.63 6.25 -13.04
C ASP A 58 2.84 5.86 -11.56
N ILE A 59 2.53 6.79 -10.66
CA ILE A 59 2.63 6.61 -9.21
C ILE A 59 1.72 5.48 -8.75
N GLY A 60 0.52 5.35 -9.33
CA GLY A 60 -0.44 4.31 -8.96
C GLY A 60 0.11 2.92 -9.27
N ALA A 61 0.65 2.72 -10.47
CA ALA A 61 1.28 1.46 -10.85
C ALA A 61 2.45 1.09 -9.91
N ARG A 62 3.27 2.08 -9.51
CA ARG A 62 4.38 1.86 -8.56
C ARG A 62 3.90 1.53 -7.15
N ILE A 63 2.85 2.20 -6.67
CA ILE A 63 2.19 1.87 -5.39
C ILE A 63 1.68 0.42 -5.43
N TYR A 64 1.00 0.03 -6.51
CA TYR A 64 0.49 -1.32 -6.63
C TYR A 64 1.61 -2.37 -6.69
N GLN A 65 2.66 -2.11 -7.45
CA GLN A 65 3.82 -3.00 -7.51
C GLN A 65 4.47 -3.18 -6.14
N GLU A 66 4.70 -2.10 -5.39
CA GLU A 66 5.25 -2.17 -4.03
C GLU A 66 4.28 -2.84 -3.04
N THR A 67 2.97 -2.69 -3.26
CA THR A 67 1.92 -3.39 -2.49
C THR A 67 2.06 -4.90 -2.64
N ILE A 68 2.24 -5.40 -3.87
CA ILE A 68 2.46 -6.83 -4.13
C ILE A 68 3.76 -7.31 -3.48
N TYR A 69 4.87 -6.55 -3.62
CA TYR A 69 6.15 -6.90 -2.99
C TYR A 69 6.08 -6.93 -1.47
N SER A 70 5.24 -6.08 -0.87
CA SER A 70 5.04 -6.00 0.57
C SER A 70 3.94 -6.95 1.09
N ALA A 71 3.28 -7.71 0.21
CA ALA A 71 2.25 -8.65 0.62
C ALA A 71 2.85 -9.74 1.52
N GLY A 72 2.20 -9.99 2.67
CA GLY A 72 2.70 -10.88 3.71
C GLY A 72 3.69 -10.23 4.69
N MET A 73 3.94 -8.92 4.59
CA MET A 73 4.71 -8.18 5.58
C MET A 73 4.06 -8.28 6.97
N ASP A 74 4.87 -8.60 7.98
CA ASP A 74 4.48 -8.54 9.39
C ASP A 74 4.31 -7.09 9.85
N THR A 75 3.13 -6.79 10.36
CA THR A 75 2.72 -5.48 10.86
C THR A 75 2.73 -5.41 12.38
N GLY A 76 3.06 -6.51 13.08
CA GLY A 76 3.05 -6.59 14.55
C GLY A 76 3.97 -5.58 15.23
N SER A 77 5.11 -5.28 14.60
CA SER A 77 6.09 -4.29 15.09
C SER A 77 5.85 -2.87 14.53
N LEU A 78 4.91 -2.69 13.61
CA LEU A 78 4.61 -1.36 13.08
C LEU A 78 3.81 -0.55 14.11
N PRO A 79 3.85 0.80 14.04
CA PRO A 79 2.99 1.62 14.88
C PRO A 79 1.53 1.14 14.81
N GLY A 80 0.87 1.05 15.96
CA GLY A 80 -0.46 0.41 16.09
C GLY A 80 -0.44 -1.06 16.52
N GLY A 81 0.74 -1.69 16.63
CA GLY A 81 0.93 -2.99 17.28
C GLY A 81 0.23 -4.16 16.58
N GLY A 82 0.26 -4.21 15.26
CA GLY A 82 -0.43 -5.21 14.44
C GLY A 82 -1.92 -4.92 14.31
N ASN A 83 -2.67 -4.84 15.41
CA ASN A 83 -4.12 -4.67 15.39
C ASN A 83 -4.58 -3.36 14.72
N PHE A 84 -3.86 -2.27 14.96
CA PHE A 84 -4.21 -0.93 14.46
C PHE A 84 -3.18 -0.39 13.46
N SER A 85 -2.46 -1.30 12.80
CA SER A 85 -1.32 -0.96 11.94
C SER A 85 -1.67 -0.79 10.46
N SER A 86 -2.94 -0.63 10.10
CA SER A 86 -3.35 -0.45 8.70
C SER A 86 -2.77 0.82 8.07
N ALA A 87 -2.84 1.95 8.77
CA ALA A 87 -2.22 3.19 8.32
C ALA A 87 -0.70 3.05 8.20
N SER A 88 -0.04 2.46 9.19
CA SER A 88 1.40 2.19 9.15
C SER A 88 1.81 1.31 7.99
N ALA A 89 1.05 0.24 7.69
CA ALA A 89 1.34 -0.66 6.59
C ALA A 89 1.19 0.04 5.23
N VAL A 90 0.15 0.86 5.05
CA VAL A 90 -0.05 1.64 3.83
C VAL A 90 1.04 2.72 3.70
N CYS A 91 1.36 3.44 4.78
CA CYS A 91 2.42 4.44 4.77
C CYS A 91 3.80 3.84 4.50
N PHE A 92 4.06 2.61 4.94
CA PHE A 92 5.28 1.89 4.58
C PHE A 92 5.41 1.71 3.06
N VAL A 93 4.34 1.25 2.40
CA VAL A 93 4.29 1.13 0.93
C VAL A 93 4.46 2.49 0.27
N LEU A 94 3.70 3.51 0.71
CA LEU A 94 3.78 4.86 0.16
C LEU A 94 5.19 5.45 0.30
N ASN A 95 5.85 5.28 1.44
CA ASN A 95 7.18 5.83 1.70
C ASN A 95 8.26 5.18 0.84
N ARG A 96 8.13 3.90 0.49
CA ARG A 96 9.03 3.25 -0.47
C ARG A 96 8.88 3.78 -1.89
N VAL A 97 7.67 4.16 -2.28
CA VAL A 97 7.40 4.70 -3.62
C VAL A 97 7.72 6.18 -3.73
N LEU A 98 7.32 6.97 -2.73
CA LEU A 98 7.40 8.43 -2.73
C LEU A 98 8.74 8.95 -2.19
N GLY A 99 9.39 8.18 -1.30
CA GLY A 99 10.63 8.60 -0.64
C GLY A 99 10.37 9.71 0.38
N SER A 100 10.74 10.95 0.04
CA SER A 100 10.71 12.11 0.95
C SER A 100 9.81 13.23 0.44
N PRO A 101 9.08 13.96 1.31
CA PRO A 101 8.96 13.73 2.76
C PRO A 101 8.15 12.46 3.07
N PRO A 102 8.44 11.77 4.18
CA PRO A 102 7.71 10.56 4.55
C PRO A 102 6.27 10.90 4.96
N VAL A 103 5.34 10.06 4.52
CA VAL A 103 3.97 10.00 4.99
C VAL A 103 3.95 9.38 6.38
N SER A 104 3.26 10.06 7.29
CA SER A 104 3.17 9.65 8.70
C SER A 104 2.33 8.39 8.88
N PRO A 105 2.73 7.44 9.74
CA PRO A 105 2.01 6.20 9.98
C PRO A 105 0.69 6.36 10.74
N TYR A 106 0.35 7.57 11.20
CA TYR A 106 -0.91 7.81 11.93
C TYR A 106 -2.07 8.05 10.97
N PHE A 107 -3.21 7.39 11.22
CA PHE A 107 -4.37 7.44 10.32
C PHE A 107 -4.85 8.86 10.01
N SER A 108 -5.01 9.71 11.03
CA SER A 108 -5.47 11.11 10.86
C SER A 108 -4.45 12.00 10.15
N GLU A 109 -3.17 11.63 10.16
CA GLU A 109 -2.12 12.33 9.41
C GLU A 109 -2.07 11.86 7.96
N LEU A 110 -2.24 10.56 7.72
CA LEU A 110 -2.38 9.98 6.39
C LEU A 110 -3.60 10.56 5.66
N GLU A 111 -4.75 10.65 6.33
CA GLU A 111 -5.97 11.23 5.76
C GLU A 111 -5.75 12.69 5.32
N ARG A 112 -5.23 13.54 6.22
CA ARG A 112 -4.88 14.94 5.89
C ARG A 112 -3.86 15.02 4.75
N TRP A 113 -2.88 14.11 4.74
CA TRP A 113 -1.90 14.06 3.67
C TRP A 113 -2.54 13.71 2.32
N LEU A 114 -3.51 12.79 2.29
CA LEU A 114 -4.22 12.40 1.07
C LEU A 114 -5.15 13.49 0.56
N GLU A 115 -5.79 14.26 1.43
CA GLU A 115 -6.56 15.44 1.00
C GLU A 115 -5.66 16.49 0.32
N ALA A 116 -4.41 16.63 0.80
CA ALA A 116 -3.47 17.61 0.26
C ALA A 116 -2.68 17.12 -0.97
N ASN A 117 -2.45 15.82 -1.12
CA ASN A 117 -1.54 15.25 -2.13
C ASN A 117 -2.20 14.21 -3.04
N GLY A 118 -3.48 13.92 -2.81
CA GLY A 118 -4.30 13.00 -3.58
C GLY A 118 -5.47 13.71 -4.25
N ARG A 119 -6.18 12.94 -5.07
CA ARG A 119 -7.46 13.31 -5.67
C ARG A 119 -8.50 12.31 -5.22
N ARG A 120 -9.59 12.79 -4.61
CA ARG A 120 -10.76 11.94 -4.29
C ARG A 120 -11.35 11.35 -5.58
N ILE A 121 -11.70 10.07 -5.55
CA ILE A 121 -12.35 9.37 -6.66
C ILE A 121 -13.82 9.17 -6.30
N ALA A 122 -14.73 9.77 -7.08
CA ALA A 122 -16.15 9.74 -6.81
C ALA A 122 -16.81 8.40 -7.22
N GLU A 123 -16.35 7.82 -8.32
CA GLU A 123 -16.98 6.65 -8.94
C GLU A 123 -16.10 5.41 -8.88
N GLN A 124 -16.68 4.29 -8.45
CA GLN A 124 -15.98 3.01 -8.37
C GLN A 124 -15.44 2.52 -9.72
N GLY A 125 -16.10 2.88 -10.82
CA GLY A 125 -15.66 2.53 -12.18
C GLY A 125 -14.32 3.18 -12.57
N GLN A 126 -13.90 4.23 -11.85
CA GLN A 126 -12.65 4.95 -12.11
C GLN A 126 -11.47 4.39 -11.30
N LEU A 127 -11.73 3.45 -10.38
CA LEU A 127 -10.71 2.82 -9.54
C LEU A 127 -9.73 2.02 -10.39
N ARG A 128 -8.46 2.10 -9.99
CA ARG A 128 -7.34 1.39 -10.60
C ARG A 128 -6.47 0.78 -9.51
N PRO A 129 -5.72 -0.29 -9.81
CA PRO A 129 -4.72 -0.81 -8.88
C PRO A 129 -3.76 0.30 -8.42
N GLY A 130 -3.50 0.35 -7.12
CA GLY A 130 -2.65 1.36 -6.49
C GLY A 130 -3.38 2.59 -5.96
N ASP A 131 -4.67 2.75 -6.28
CA ASP A 131 -5.53 3.70 -5.56
C ASP A 131 -5.68 3.27 -4.09
N LEU A 132 -6.05 4.20 -3.23
CA LEU A 132 -6.25 3.97 -1.80
C LEU A 132 -7.73 3.97 -1.46
N ILE A 133 -8.12 3.13 -0.51
CA ILE A 133 -9.46 3.06 0.07
C ILE A 133 -9.35 3.33 1.57
N LEU A 134 -10.16 4.26 2.05
CA LEU A 134 -10.21 4.63 3.46
C LEU A 134 -11.65 4.52 3.96
N SER A 135 -11.79 3.98 5.16
CA SER A 135 -12.96 4.15 6.01
C SER A 135 -12.53 4.95 7.22
N PRO A 136 -12.80 6.27 7.25
CA PRO A 136 -12.37 7.13 8.35
C PRO A 136 -12.91 6.67 9.69
N HIS A 137 -12.17 6.94 10.77
CA HIS A 137 -12.62 6.61 12.11
C HIS A 137 -13.82 7.48 12.53
N SER A 138 -14.67 6.94 13.40
CA SER A 138 -15.69 7.70 14.11
C SER A 138 -15.35 7.78 15.60
N LEU A 139 -16.22 8.39 16.40
CA LEU A 139 -16.05 8.44 17.86
C LEU A 139 -16.03 7.04 18.51
N THR A 140 -16.66 6.05 17.89
CA THR A 140 -16.89 4.72 18.47
C THR A 140 -16.28 3.57 17.68
N VAL A 141 -15.84 3.83 16.44
CA VAL A 141 -15.32 2.80 15.53
C VAL A 141 -13.97 3.22 14.98
N ALA A 142 -12.97 2.35 15.12
CA ALA A 142 -11.66 2.57 14.52
C ALA A 142 -11.74 2.54 13.00
N GLY A 143 -11.07 3.49 12.35
CA GLY A 143 -10.97 3.56 10.90
C GLY A 143 -10.06 2.49 10.32
N GLN A 144 -10.16 2.28 9.02
CA GLN A 144 -9.35 1.31 8.29
C GLN A 144 -8.91 1.87 6.94
N VAL A 145 -7.72 1.49 6.49
CA VAL A 145 -7.16 1.91 5.20
C VAL A 145 -6.55 0.72 4.48
N GLY A 146 -6.61 0.74 3.16
CA GLY A 146 -6.03 -0.27 2.29
C GLY A 146 -5.67 0.28 0.92
N ILE A 147 -5.08 -0.59 0.11
CA ILE A 147 -4.66 -0.31 -1.25
C ILE A 147 -5.48 -1.18 -2.21
N ILE A 148 -6.10 -0.55 -3.20
CA ILE A 148 -6.83 -1.22 -4.28
C ILE A 148 -5.83 -2.07 -5.08
N GLY A 149 -6.14 -3.35 -5.22
CA GLY A 149 -5.37 -4.28 -6.04
C GLY A 149 -6.01 -4.52 -7.41
N ARG A 150 -5.82 -5.72 -7.97
CA ARG A 150 -6.42 -6.07 -9.26
C ARG A 150 -7.94 -6.21 -9.18
N LYS A 151 -8.59 -6.01 -10.32
CA LYS A 151 -10.01 -6.31 -10.53
C LYS A 151 -10.23 -7.83 -10.44
N ILE A 152 -11.25 -8.26 -9.71
CA ILE A 152 -11.54 -9.69 -9.46
C ILE A 152 -12.90 -10.17 -10.00
N SER A 153 -13.74 -9.25 -10.49
CA SER A 153 -15.00 -9.59 -11.17
C SER A 153 -15.35 -8.55 -12.23
N ASP A 154 -16.26 -8.84 -13.15
CA ASP A 154 -16.67 -7.90 -14.21
C ASP A 154 -17.44 -6.69 -13.69
N HIS A 155 -18.24 -6.90 -12.63
CA HIS A 155 -18.72 -5.82 -11.77
C HIS A 155 -17.53 -5.19 -11.03
N PRO A 156 -17.49 -3.85 -10.82
CA PRO A 156 -16.31 -3.20 -10.24
C PRO A 156 -16.07 -3.68 -8.79
N ASP A 157 -15.33 -4.77 -8.65
CA ASP A 157 -14.87 -5.37 -7.41
C ASP A 157 -13.38 -5.65 -7.55
N PHE A 158 -12.66 -5.32 -6.50
CA PHE A 158 -11.20 -5.32 -6.47
C PHE A 158 -10.74 -6.06 -5.22
N GLU A 159 -9.60 -6.74 -5.31
CA GLU A 159 -8.90 -7.16 -4.09
C GLU A 159 -8.39 -5.91 -3.36
N ILE A 160 -8.40 -5.93 -2.03
CA ILE A 160 -7.94 -4.81 -1.20
C ILE A 160 -6.86 -5.33 -0.27
N TYR A 161 -5.65 -4.80 -0.42
CA TYR A 161 -4.54 -5.08 0.49
C TYR A 161 -4.69 -4.20 1.71
N SER A 162 -4.80 -4.82 2.87
CA SER A 162 -4.86 -4.12 4.15
C SER A 162 -4.27 -5.00 5.24
N ASN A 163 -4.00 -4.37 6.37
CA ASN A 163 -3.58 -5.07 7.56
C ASN A 163 -4.72 -5.95 8.10
N SER A 164 -4.44 -7.22 8.35
CA SER A 164 -5.35 -8.12 9.03
C SER A 164 -4.98 -8.21 10.52
N ALA A 165 -5.86 -7.70 11.38
CA ALA A 165 -5.67 -7.75 12.83
C ALA A 165 -5.55 -9.17 13.39
N ARG A 166 -6.07 -10.19 12.69
CA ARG A 166 -6.04 -11.58 13.18
C ARG A 166 -4.65 -12.20 13.15
N ASN A 167 -3.85 -11.88 12.13
CA ASN A 167 -2.54 -12.48 11.90
C ASN A 167 -1.42 -11.45 11.81
N HIS A 168 -1.74 -10.16 11.94
CA HIS A 168 -0.82 -9.04 11.82
C HIS A 168 -0.05 -9.04 10.48
N LEU A 169 -0.72 -9.41 9.39
CA LEU A 169 -0.12 -9.39 8.05
C LEU A 169 -0.80 -8.39 7.15
N PHE A 170 -0.02 -7.77 6.26
CA PHE A 170 -0.53 -6.96 5.15
C PHE A 170 -0.87 -7.85 3.95
N VAL A 171 -2.15 -8.09 3.69
CA VAL A 171 -2.62 -9.14 2.74
C VAL A 171 -3.90 -8.76 2.00
N PRO A 172 -4.17 -9.33 0.81
CA PRO A 172 -5.37 -9.06 0.02
C PRO A 172 -6.60 -9.87 0.49
N ASN A 173 -6.97 -9.72 1.76
CA ASN A 173 -8.06 -10.51 2.37
C ASN A 173 -9.46 -9.88 2.21
N TRP A 174 -9.53 -8.67 1.69
CA TRP A 174 -10.77 -7.93 1.48
C TRP A 174 -11.08 -7.84 -0.01
N SER A 175 -12.37 -7.83 -0.35
CA SER A 175 -12.83 -7.30 -1.62
C SER A 175 -13.50 -5.94 -1.40
N LEU A 176 -13.56 -5.10 -2.44
CA LEU A 176 -14.25 -3.83 -2.38
C LEU A 176 -15.70 -4.00 -1.89
N ARG A 177 -16.41 -5.02 -2.40
CA ARG A 177 -17.77 -5.34 -1.95
C ARG A 177 -17.83 -5.62 -0.45
N LYS A 178 -16.98 -6.52 0.06
CA LYS A 178 -16.95 -6.88 1.49
C LYS A 178 -16.56 -5.70 2.36
N TRP A 179 -15.64 -4.87 1.88
CA TRP A 179 -15.22 -3.65 2.59
C TRP A 179 -16.39 -2.71 2.79
N LYS A 180 -17.14 -2.43 1.72
CA LYS A 180 -18.33 -1.57 1.80
C LYS A 180 -19.42 -2.17 2.68
N GLU A 181 -19.73 -3.44 2.50
CA GLU A 181 -20.73 -4.12 3.32
C GLU A 181 -20.41 -4.01 4.81
N TYR A 182 -19.15 -4.25 5.19
CA TYR A 182 -18.74 -4.18 6.58
C TYR A 182 -18.65 -2.73 7.11
N PHE A 183 -17.85 -1.87 6.48
CA PHE A 183 -17.58 -0.53 7.01
C PHE A 183 -18.74 0.43 6.79
N GLU A 184 -19.36 0.44 5.60
CA GLU A 184 -20.44 1.35 5.28
C GLU A 184 -21.78 0.87 5.84
N SER A 185 -22.16 -0.38 5.55
CA SER A 185 -23.50 -0.86 5.90
C SER A 185 -23.62 -1.33 7.35
N GLN A 186 -22.61 -2.02 7.90
CA GLN A 186 -22.69 -2.53 9.28
C GLN A 186 -22.16 -1.53 10.32
N LEU A 187 -21.05 -0.84 10.02
CA LEU A 187 -20.41 0.08 10.97
C LEU A 187 -20.80 1.56 10.77
N GLY A 188 -21.47 1.89 9.67
CA GLY A 188 -21.92 3.27 9.39
C GLY A 188 -20.77 4.25 9.12
N LEU A 189 -19.62 3.76 8.67
CA LEU A 189 -18.48 4.58 8.27
C LEU A 189 -18.54 4.90 6.77
N GLU A 190 -18.14 6.12 6.40
CA GLU A 190 -17.95 6.45 4.98
C GLU A 190 -16.87 5.56 4.35
N VAL A 191 -16.99 5.29 3.06
CA VAL A 191 -15.93 4.64 2.26
C VAL A 191 -15.50 5.62 1.19
N VAL A 192 -14.28 6.13 1.30
CA VAL A 192 -13.70 7.11 0.38
C VAL A 192 -12.50 6.53 -0.35
N PHE A 193 -12.25 7.06 -1.53
CA PHE A 193 -11.19 6.59 -2.41
C PHE A 193 -10.28 7.75 -2.81
N PHE A 194 -8.97 7.49 -2.87
CA PHE A 194 -7.97 8.49 -3.27
C PHE A 194 -7.02 7.93 -4.32
N ARG A 195 -6.71 8.75 -5.31
CA ARG A 195 -5.53 8.57 -6.17
C ARG A 195 -4.43 9.49 -5.71
N VAL A 196 -3.24 8.96 -5.43
CA VAL A 196 -2.08 9.80 -5.12
C VAL A 196 -1.63 10.50 -6.40
N ILE A 197 -1.54 11.84 -6.38
CA ILE A 197 -1.18 12.65 -7.56
C ILE A 197 0.13 13.40 -7.40
N ARG A 198 0.59 13.64 -6.15
CA ARG A 198 1.72 14.52 -5.78
C ARG A 198 1.60 15.91 -6.39
N SER A 199 1.32 16.92 -5.56
CA SER A 199 1.22 18.30 -6.01
C SER A 199 2.58 18.80 -6.57
N PRO A 200 2.65 19.28 -7.82
CA PRO A 200 3.88 19.83 -8.39
C PRO A 200 4.33 21.17 -7.76
N GLU A 201 3.55 21.75 -6.83
CA GLU A 201 3.87 23.06 -6.25
C GLU A 201 5.01 23.02 -5.22
N LYS A 202 5.30 21.86 -4.61
CA LYS A 202 6.40 21.73 -3.62
C LYS A 202 7.74 21.31 -4.18
N GLU A 203 7.78 20.81 -5.42
CA GLU A 203 9.07 20.53 -6.09
C GLU A 203 9.76 21.80 -6.58
N LYS A 204 9.01 22.89 -6.84
CA LYS A 204 9.61 24.20 -7.16
C LYS A 204 10.26 24.88 -5.95
N GLU A 205 9.67 24.78 -4.76
CA GLU A 205 10.27 25.34 -3.53
C GLU A 205 11.48 24.53 -3.02
N GLN A 206 11.59 23.24 -3.34
CA GLN A 206 12.76 22.41 -3.00
C GLN A 206 13.83 22.37 -4.10
N GLY A 207 13.54 22.90 -5.28
CA GLY A 207 14.46 22.97 -6.43
C GLY A 207 15.45 24.15 -6.38
N GLU A 208 15.23 25.17 -5.56
CA GLU A 208 16.07 26.39 -5.52
C GLU A 208 17.15 26.40 -4.43
N THR A 209 17.25 25.38 -3.56
CA THR A 209 18.31 25.32 -2.53
C THR A 209 19.35 24.23 -2.81
N ARG A 210 19.76 24.07 -4.07
CA ARG A 210 20.89 23.19 -4.41
C ARG A 210 21.88 23.74 -5.43
N GLU A 211 21.95 25.06 -5.57
CA GLU A 211 23.15 25.72 -6.07
C GLU A 211 23.84 26.47 -4.92
N SER A 212 25.15 26.32 -4.82
CA SER A 212 26.05 26.96 -3.83
C SER A 212 26.20 26.26 -2.46
N LEU A 213 26.75 25.05 -2.46
CA LEU A 213 27.85 24.74 -1.52
C LEU A 213 29.06 24.28 -2.33
N ASP A 214 29.76 25.32 -2.75
CA ASP A 214 31.07 25.40 -3.35
C ASP A 214 32.02 24.24 -2.97
N CYS A 215 32.51 23.56 -4.00
CA CYS A 215 33.61 22.62 -3.93
C CYS A 215 34.92 23.38 -3.62
N ARG A 216 35.19 23.63 -2.34
CA ARG A 216 36.55 23.97 -1.86
C ARG A 216 36.91 23.16 -0.61
N ARG A 217 37.06 21.85 -0.78
CA ARG A 217 37.95 21.07 0.10
C ARG A 217 39.38 21.25 -0.37
N PRO A 218 40.32 21.76 0.44
CA PRO A 218 41.74 21.58 0.17
C PRO A 218 42.11 20.10 0.37
N PRO A 219 43.06 19.55 -0.40
CA PRO A 219 43.52 18.19 -0.19
C PRO A 219 44.26 18.05 1.15
N LEU A 220 43.81 17.10 1.98
CA LEU A 220 44.55 16.60 3.13
C LEU A 220 45.73 15.77 2.62
N PHE A 221 46.89 16.40 2.42
CA PHE A 221 48.16 15.67 2.29
C PHE A 221 49.29 16.35 3.09
N GLY A 222 49.68 15.62 4.15
CA GLY A 222 51.01 15.46 4.76
C GLY A 222 52.07 16.55 4.66
N CYS A 223 52.44 17.10 5.83
CA CYS A 223 53.82 17.46 6.14
C CYS A 223 54.15 16.99 7.57
N LEU A 224 55.03 15.98 7.67
CA LEU A 224 55.74 15.61 8.90
C LEU A 224 56.77 16.70 9.22
N PRO A 225 56.92 17.14 10.48
CA PRO A 225 58.15 17.76 10.92
C PRO A 225 59.11 16.71 11.49
N THR A 226 60.27 16.64 10.86
CA THR A 226 61.51 16.00 11.30
C THR A 226 61.95 16.48 12.68
N SER A 227 62.39 15.53 13.50
CA SER A 227 63.10 15.77 14.77
C SER A 227 64.38 16.60 14.55
N PRO A 228 64.81 17.42 15.52
CA PRO A 228 66.19 17.82 15.62
C PRO A 228 66.90 17.02 16.72
N SER A 229 67.94 16.31 16.30
CA SER A 229 69.03 15.82 17.12
C SER A 229 70.12 16.89 17.23
N ARG A 230 70.27 17.50 18.41
CA ARG A 230 71.53 17.79 19.14
C ARG A 230 71.26 18.76 20.28
#